data_AF-A0A0Q6SDJ0-F1
#
_entry.id   AF-A0A0Q6SDJ0-F1
#
_cell.length_a   1.000
_cell.length_b   1.000
_cell.length_c   1.000
_cell.angle_alpha   90.00
_cell.angle_beta   90.00
_cell.angle_gamma   90.00
#
_symmetry.space_group_name_H-M   'P 1'
#
loop_
_entity.id
_entity.type
_entity.pdbx_description
1 polymer ?
#
loop_
_entity_poly.entity_id
_entity_poly.type
_entity_poly.pdbx_seq_one_letter_code
_entity_poly.pdbx_strand_id
1 'polypeptide(L)'
;MERPDNDAKSAAAKRSAWIYRAPAAPPLMDLFKDGDRRKAAFRYHVTGNLKNLLDLAVHFGLKAVPASICSAAGARLGTFVIPRWHPSSVKKAQKNLLRLLPHATEEERERILKRNWQNQGRIMTEFSIIARLARRTTWHDLHHFTDASAKGPVILICMHLGNWEIFAPKLVELGFSPSANYTPPAGRARAWIARRVRLKLGYGLLPPGKDGIRPALNILKDGGAISVFCDEGFAGKIRGPFFGRPPHLEGNLAVVARLARLTGATICPCYAIRRDGSSFDAFALESINLPPENRPGERLMDDVLLINSVIEPVVRAHLDQWYFLDNAL
;
A
#
# COMPACT_ATOMS: atom_id res chain seq x y z
N MET A 1 -17.53 -38.41 -1.36
CA MET A 1 -16.34 -38.55 -2.20
C MET A 1 -15.39 -37.41 -1.83
N GLU A 2 -14.47 -37.75 -0.94
CA GLU A 2 -13.62 -36.85 -0.17
C GLU A 2 -12.60 -36.11 -1.04
N ARG A 3 -12.30 -34.86 -0.68
CA ARG A 3 -11.08 -34.17 -1.11
C ARG A 3 -10.04 -34.41 -0.02
N PRO A 4 -8.83 -34.86 -0.36
CA PRO A 4 -7.86 -35.21 0.66
C PRO A 4 -7.32 -33.95 1.33
N ASP A 5 -7.33 -33.98 2.66
CA ASP A 5 -6.45 -33.21 3.52
C ASP A 5 -5.00 -33.37 3.05
N ASN A 6 -4.30 -32.26 2.97
CA ASN A 6 -2.85 -32.27 2.80
C ASN A 6 -2.23 -31.31 3.81
N ASP A 7 -2.39 -31.67 5.08
CA ASP A 7 -1.49 -31.26 6.15
C ASP A 7 -0.17 -32.04 5.99
N ALA A 8 0.77 -31.45 5.26
CA ALA A 8 2.14 -31.91 5.23
C ALA A 8 3.10 -30.73 5.04
N LYS A 9 3.68 -30.29 6.16
CA LYS A 9 5.03 -29.70 6.30
C LYS A 9 5.47 -28.73 5.19
N SER A 10 5.03 -27.47 5.28
CA SER A 10 5.68 -26.37 4.55
C SER A 10 7.01 -26.00 5.21
N ALA A 11 8.06 -26.76 4.91
CA ALA A 11 9.43 -26.28 5.05
C ALA A 11 9.56 -24.94 4.30
N ALA A 12 10.16 -23.94 4.95
CA ALA A 12 10.28 -22.58 4.46
C ALA A 12 10.96 -22.53 3.08
N ALA A 13 10.15 -22.43 2.02
CA ALA A 13 10.63 -22.25 0.67
C ALA A 13 11.29 -20.87 0.57
N LYS A 14 12.62 -20.84 0.43
CA LYS A 14 13.41 -19.65 0.08
C LYS A 14 12.72 -18.91 -1.08
N ARG A 15 12.33 -17.67 -0.82
CA ARG A 15 11.71 -16.71 -1.75
C ARG A 15 12.36 -16.78 -3.15
N SER A 16 11.68 -17.35 -4.15
CA SER A 16 11.98 -17.03 -5.53
C SER A 16 11.46 -15.62 -5.79
N ALA A 17 12.31 -14.75 -6.33
CA ALA A 17 11.94 -13.37 -6.51
C ALA A 17 10.92 -13.22 -7.64
N TRP A 18 9.73 -12.72 -7.31
CA TRP A 18 8.69 -12.44 -8.28
C TRP A 18 9.13 -11.35 -9.28
N ILE A 19 9.01 -11.63 -10.57
CA ILE A 19 9.31 -10.70 -11.67
C ILE A 19 8.00 -10.41 -12.39
N TYR A 20 7.63 -9.13 -12.49
CA TYR A 20 6.44 -8.72 -13.23
C TYR A 20 6.68 -8.81 -14.74
N ARG A 21 5.77 -9.49 -15.45
CA ARG A 21 5.68 -9.44 -16.92
C ARG A 21 4.30 -8.97 -17.32
N ALA A 22 4.22 -7.91 -18.11
CA ALA A 22 2.96 -7.47 -18.68
C ALA A 22 2.41 -8.56 -19.62
N PRO A 23 1.12 -8.92 -19.52
CA PRO A 23 0.54 -9.92 -20.40
C PRO A 23 0.54 -9.43 -21.85
N ALA A 24 1.05 -10.25 -22.77
CA ALA A 24 1.09 -9.94 -24.19
C ALA A 24 -0.34 -9.91 -24.77
N ALA A 25 -0.58 -9.00 -25.72
CA ALA A 25 -1.85 -8.96 -26.44
C ALA A 25 -1.95 -10.18 -27.38
N PRO A 26 -3.05 -10.95 -27.36
CA PRO A 26 -3.30 -11.94 -28.40
C PRO A 26 -3.46 -11.23 -29.77
N PRO A 27 -3.01 -11.83 -30.88
CA PRO A 27 -3.25 -11.30 -32.22
C PRO A 27 -4.73 -11.01 -32.48
N LEU A 28 -5.05 -9.94 -33.21
CA LEU A 28 -6.45 -9.65 -33.59
C LEU A 28 -7.08 -10.78 -34.44
N MET A 29 -6.27 -11.42 -35.29
CA MET A 29 -6.70 -12.53 -36.13
C MET A 29 -7.21 -13.74 -35.33
N ASP A 30 -6.81 -13.87 -34.06
CA ASP A 30 -7.28 -14.95 -33.20
C ASP A 30 -8.78 -14.85 -32.88
N LEU A 31 -9.44 -13.71 -33.13
CA LEU A 31 -10.91 -13.57 -33.07
C LEU A 31 -11.64 -14.45 -34.09
N PHE A 32 -10.97 -14.82 -35.18
CA PHE A 32 -11.51 -15.68 -36.24
C PHE A 32 -10.98 -17.11 -36.17
N LYS A 33 -10.18 -17.45 -35.15
CA LYS A 33 -9.75 -18.83 -34.87
C LYS A 33 -10.78 -19.52 -33.97
N ASP A 34 -10.61 -20.81 -33.73
CA ASP A 34 -11.50 -21.58 -32.85
C ASP A 34 -10.90 -21.82 -31.46
N GLY A 35 -11.77 -22.28 -30.54
CA GLY A 35 -11.39 -22.72 -29.21
C GLY A 35 -10.79 -21.61 -28.34
N ASP A 36 -9.70 -21.93 -27.65
CA ASP A 36 -9.13 -21.06 -26.61
C ASP A 36 -8.50 -19.78 -27.14
N ARG A 37 -8.01 -19.79 -28.39
CA ARG A 37 -7.47 -18.58 -29.04
C ARG A 37 -8.56 -17.55 -29.28
N ARG A 38 -9.74 -17.96 -29.77
CA ARG A 38 -10.91 -17.09 -29.91
C ARG A 38 -11.34 -16.49 -28.58
N LYS A 39 -11.45 -17.34 -27.55
CA LYS A 39 -11.86 -16.92 -26.20
C LYS A 39 -10.86 -15.94 -25.61
N ALA A 40 -9.56 -16.17 -25.78
CA ALA A 40 -8.51 -15.26 -25.32
C ALA A 40 -8.56 -13.92 -26.05
N ALA A 41 -8.66 -13.94 -27.39
CA ALA A 41 -8.76 -12.73 -28.22
C ALA A 41 -10.03 -11.93 -27.91
N PHE A 42 -11.18 -12.58 -27.80
CA PHE A 42 -12.45 -11.93 -27.45
C PHE A 42 -12.40 -11.30 -26.05
N ARG A 43 -11.86 -12.02 -25.05
CA ARG A 43 -11.68 -11.48 -23.70
C ARG A 43 -10.75 -10.26 -23.69
N TYR A 44 -9.70 -10.28 -24.51
CA TYR A 44 -8.73 -9.18 -24.53
C TYR A 44 -9.25 -7.95 -25.29
N HIS A 45 -9.73 -8.15 -26.52
CA HIS A 45 -10.06 -7.09 -27.48
C HIS A 45 -11.49 -6.58 -27.35
N VAL A 46 -12.44 -7.39 -26.85
CA VAL A 46 -13.85 -6.98 -26.74
C VAL A 46 -14.19 -6.68 -25.29
N THR A 47 -14.38 -7.71 -24.45
CA THR A 47 -14.84 -7.49 -23.06
C THR A 47 -13.81 -6.75 -22.22
N GLY A 48 -12.52 -7.00 -22.47
CA GLY A 48 -11.42 -6.26 -21.86
C GLY A 48 -11.45 -4.77 -22.22
N ASN A 49 -11.73 -4.41 -23.47
CA ASN A 49 -11.83 -3.01 -23.88
C ASN A 49 -13.09 -2.32 -23.34
N LEU A 50 -14.22 -3.01 -23.28
CA LEU A 50 -15.42 -2.48 -22.61
C LEU A 50 -15.16 -2.20 -21.13
N LYS A 51 -14.51 -3.13 -20.43
CA LYS A 51 -14.10 -2.92 -19.03
C LYS A 51 -13.13 -1.75 -18.88
N ASN A 52 -12.16 -1.62 -19.79
CA ASN A 52 -11.23 -0.51 -19.80
C ASN A 52 -11.95 0.83 -20.01
N LEU A 53 -12.91 0.89 -20.94
CA LEU A 53 -13.71 2.09 -21.18
C LEU A 53 -14.51 2.46 -19.93
N LEU A 54 -15.12 1.48 -19.25
CA LEU A 54 -15.81 1.71 -17.99
C LEU A 54 -14.87 2.23 -16.89
N ASP A 55 -13.72 1.58 -16.68
CA ASP A 55 -12.73 2.01 -15.68
C ASP A 55 -12.26 3.46 -15.96
N LEU A 56 -12.05 3.82 -17.24
CA LEU A 56 -11.69 5.18 -17.65
C LEU A 56 -12.83 6.18 -17.44
N ALA A 57 -14.05 5.83 -17.87
CA ALA A 57 -15.23 6.69 -17.73
C ALA A 57 -15.51 6.98 -16.26
N VAL A 58 -15.43 5.97 -15.38
CA VAL A 58 -15.56 6.14 -13.93
C VAL A 58 -14.45 7.05 -13.40
N HIS A 59 -13.18 6.83 -13.76
CA HIS A 59 -12.07 7.66 -13.30
C HIS A 59 -12.25 9.14 -13.68
N PHE A 60 -12.58 9.43 -14.94
CA PHE A 60 -12.77 10.80 -15.40
C PHE A 60 -14.08 11.42 -14.88
N GLY A 61 -15.16 10.65 -14.76
CA GLY A 61 -16.40 11.11 -14.14
C GLY A 61 -16.22 11.51 -12.68
N LEU A 62 -15.49 10.71 -11.90
CA LEU A 62 -15.18 11.02 -10.50
C LEU A 62 -14.34 12.30 -10.33
N LYS A 63 -13.60 12.71 -11.36
CA LYS A 63 -12.85 13.98 -11.34
C LYS A 63 -13.74 15.19 -11.48
N ALA A 64 -14.88 15.07 -12.15
CA ALA A 64 -15.82 16.17 -12.35
C ALA A 64 -16.67 16.46 -11.10
N VAL A 65 -16.89 15.46 -10.23
CA VAL A 65 -17.72 15.63 -9.02
C VAL A 65 -16.92 16.19 -7.84
N PRO A 66 -17.57 16.87 -6.87
CA PRO A 66 -16.95 17.31 -5.61
C PRO A 66 -16.29 16.17 -4.82
N ALA A 67 -15.20 16.48 -4.11
CA ALA A 67 -14.45 15.50 -3.32
C ALA A 67 -15.31 14.81 -2.24
N SER A 68 -16.21 15.55 -1.60
CA SER A 68 -17.15 15.02 -0.59
C SER A 68 -18.09 13.97 -1.17
N ILE A 69 -18.64 14.23 -2.37
CA ILE A 69 -19.54 13.30 -3.07
C ILE A 69 -18.79 12.05 -3.51
N CYS A 70 -17.61 12.21 -4.11
CA CYS A 70 -16.75 11.09 -4.49
C CYS A 70 -16.45 10.19 -3.29
N SER A 71 -16.01 10.78 -2.18
CA SER A 71 -15.69 10.05 -0.95
C SER A 71 -16.94 9.38 -0.33
N ALA A 72 -18.07 10.07 -0.27
CA ALA A 72 -19.32 9.51 0.24
C ALA A 72 -19.84 8.34 -0.63
N ALA A 73 -19.70 8.43 -1.95
CA ALA A 73 -20.03 7.33 -2.86
C ALA A 73 -19.14 6.12 -2.58
N GLY A 74 -17.82 6.31 -2.43
CA GLY A 74 -16.90 5.24 -2.03
C GLY A 74 -17.29 4.58 -0.71
N ALA A 75 -17.67 5.36 0.30
CA ALA A 75 -18.10 4.82 1.59
C ALA A 75 -19.33 3.92 1.49
N ARG A 76 -20.33 4.35 0.72
CA ARG A 76 -21.56 3.59 0.46
C ARG A 76 -21.26 2.33 -0.34
N LEU A 77 -20.44 2.44 -1.39
CA LEU A 77 -20.00 1.31 -2.20
C LEU A 77 -19.27 0.27 -1.34
N GLY A 78 -18.32 0.68 -0.51
CA GLY A 78 -17.61 -0.24 0.38
C GLY A 78 -18.54 -0.98 1.34
N THR A 79 -19.45 -0.24 2.00
CA THR A 79 -20.45 -0.81 2.92
C THR A 79 -21.40 -1.80 2.21
N PHE A 80 -21.72 -1.54 0.94
CA PHE A 80 -22.62 -2.40 0.18
C PHE A 80 -21.89 -3.63 -0.38
N VAL A 81 -20.73 -3.42 -1.00
CA VAL A 81 -20.02 -4.41 -1.82
C VAL A 81 -19.25 -5.42 -0.99
N ILE A 82 -18.47 -4.95 0.00
CA ILE A 82 -17.53 -5.80 0.74
C ILE A 82 -18.23 -6.95 1.47
N PRO A 83 -19.28 -6.74 2.28
CA PRO A 83 -19.94 -7.85 2.96
C PRO A 83 -20.69 -8.81 2.03
N ARG A 84 -21.12 -8.36 0.84
CA ARG A 84 -21.92 -9.18 -0.11
C ARG A 84 -21.06 -10.05 -1.02
N TRP A 85 -19.95 -9.50 -1.52
CA TRP A 85 -19.12 -10.15 -2.53
C TRP A 85 -17.72 -10.53 -2.04
N HIS A 86 -17.32 -10.09 -0.84
CA HIS A 86 -16.02 -10.43 -0.24
C HIS A 86 -16.15 -11.01 1.18
N PRO A 87 -16.99 -12.04 1.41
CA PRO A 87 -17.20 -12.60 2.75
C PRO A 87 -15.93 -13.19 3.37
N SER A 88 -14.97 -13.66 2.55
CA SER A 88 -13.67 -14.14 3.06
C SER A 88 -12.84 -13.01 3.67
N SER A 89 -12.78 -11.83 3.04
CA SER A 89 -12.10 -10.65 3.59
C SER A 89 -12.75 -10.21 4.91
N VAL A 90 -14.09 -10.21 4.96
CA VAL A 90 -14.82 -9.88 6.20
C VAL A 90 -14.45 -10.80 7.35
N LYS A 91 -14.46 -12.12 7.12
CA LYS A 91 -14.10 -13.11 8.16
C LYS A 91 -12.67 -12.93 8.66
N LYS A 92 -11.72 -12.62 7.77
CA LYS A 92 -10.32 -12.35 8.15
C LYS A 92 -10.21 -11.09 8.99
N ALA A 93 -10.87 -10.01 8.59
CA ALA A 93 -10.89 -8.77 9.34
C ALA A 93 -11.51 -8.93 10.74
N GLN A 94 -12.63 -9.66 10.86
CA GLN A 94 -13.24 -10.01 12.15
C GLN A 94 -12.27 -10.79 13.05
N LYS A 95 -11.62 -11.83 12.51
CA LYS A 95 -10.62 -12.62 13.25
C LYS A 95 -9.45 -11.74 13.73
N ASN A 96 -9.02 -10.80 12.89
CA ASN A 96 -7.96 -9.87 13.26
C ASN A 96 -8.40 -8.92 14.36
N LEU A 97 -9.61 -8.37 14.30
CA LEU A 97 -10.14 -7.48 15.33
C LEU A 97 -10.28 -8.21 16.68
N LEU A 98 -10.70 -9.48 16.70
CA LEU A 98 -10.70 -10.29 17.92
C LEU A 98 -9.31 -10.41 18.56
N ARG A 99 -8.27 -10.58 17.72
CA ARG A 99 -6.88 -10.70 18.20
C ARG A 99 -6.26 -9.36 18.59
N LEU A 100 -6.55 -8.30 17.86
CA LEU A 100 -5.93 -6.99 18.04
C LEU A 100 -6.64 -6.13 19.09
N LEU A 101 -7.93 -6.39 19.32
CA LEU A 101 -8.80 -5.71 20.29
C LEU A 101 -9.56 -6.74 21.16
N PRO A 102 -8.84 -7.56 21.96
CA PRO A 102 -9.46 -8.61 22.76
C PRO A 102 -10.41 -8.08 23.85
N HIS A 103 -10.22 -6.82 24.28
CA HIS A 103 -11.03 -6.18 25.32
C HIS A 103 -12.21 -5.36 24.78
N ALA A 104 -12.31 -5.18 23.46
CA ALA A 104 -13.44 -4.46 22.86
C ALA A 104 -14.72 -5.32 22.90
N THR A 105 -15.88 -4.68 22.93
CA THR A 105 -17.16 -5.40 22.76
C THR A 105 -17.35 -5.82 21.30
N GLU A 106 -18.34 -6.67 21.03
CA GLU A 106 -18.64 -7.06 19.65
C GLU A 106 -19.14 -5.87 18.84
N GLU A 107 -19.98 -5.03 19.43
CA GLU A 107 -20.52 -3.82 18.79
C GLU A 107 -19.40 -2.83 18.43
N GLU A 108 -18.36 -2.73 19.25
CA GLU A 108 -17.19 -1.91 18.98
C GLU A 108 -16.38 -2.45 17.80
N ARG A 109 -16.13 -3.77 17.76
CA ARG A 109 -15.44 -4.41 16.64
C ARG A 109 -16.24 -4.29 15.34
N GLU A 110 -17.55 -4.49 15.38
CA GLU A 110 -18.42 -4.31 14.21
C GLU A 110 -18.40 -2.87 13.69
N ARG A 111 -18.38 -1.88 14.60
CA ARG A 111 -18.26 -0.46 14.24
C ARG A 111 -16.95 -0.17 13.52
N ILE A 112 -15.84 -0.69 14.03
CA ILE A 112 -14.50 -0.57 13.42
C ILE A 112 -14.49 -1.24 12.04
N LEU A 113 -15.04 -2.45 11.93
CA LEU A 113 -15.11 -3.21 10.70
C LEU A 113 -15.92 -2.48 9.62
N LYS A 114 -17.10 -1.93 9.99
CA LYS A 114 -17.94 -1.14 9.07
C LYS A 114 -17.23 0.12 8.59
N ARG A 115 -16.53 0.82 9.48
CA ARG A 115 -15.69 1.98 9.13
C ARG A 115 -14.55 1.59 8.20
N ASN A 116 -13.91 0.44 8.43
CA ASN A 116 -12.90 -0.09 7.53
C ASN A 116 -13.44 -0.32 6.11
N TRP A 117 -14.62 -0.94 5.98
CA TRP A 117 -15.25 -1.11 4.66
C TRP A 117 -15.52 0.21 3.95
N GLN A 118 -16.00 1.22 4.69
CA GLN A 118 -16.19 2.55 4.15
C GLN A 118 -14.87 3.13 3.64
N ASN A 119 -13.79 3.02 4.40
CA ASN A 119 -12.47 3.51 4.01
C ASN A 119 -11.91 2.76 2.79
N GLN A 120 -12.07 1.43 2.72
CA GLN A 120 -11.67 0.65 1.56
C GLN A 120 -12.39 1.10 0.28
N GLY A 121 -13.70 1.32 0.36
CA GLY A 121 -14.48 1.85 -0.76
C GLY A 121 -14.09 3.29 -1.13
N ARG A 122 -13.78 4.13 -0.13
CA ARG A 122 -13.29 5.51 -0.34
C ARG A 122 -11.99 5.49 -1.14
N ILE A 123 -10.98 4.74 -0.74
CA ILE A 123 -9.66 4.67 -1.41
C ILE A 123 -9.82 4.43 -2.92
N MET A 124 -10.69 3.52 -3.32
CA MET A 124 -10.95 3.18 -4.73
C MET A 124 -11.49 4.36 -5.53
N THR A 125 -12.47 5.09 -4.98
CA THR A 125 -13.05 6.26 -5.65
C THR A 125 -12.11 7.48 -5.60
N GLU A 126 -11.42 7.65 -4.47
CA GLU A 126 -10.60 8.81 -4.15
C GLU A 126 -9.31 8.88 -4.94
N PHE A 127 -8.84 7.75 -5.48
CA PHE A 127 -7.67 7.67 -6.36
C PHE A 127 -7.75 8.65 -7.53
N SER A 128 -8.96 8.96 -8.00
CA SER A 128 -9.18 9.90 -9.10
C SER A 128 -8.95 11.36 -8.71
N ILE A 129 -8.94 11.68 -7.41
CA ILE A 129 -9.09 13.04 -6.88
C ILE A 129 -8.02 13.41 -5.85
N ILE A 130 -6.93 12.64 -5.75
CA ILE A 130 -5.85 12.75 -4.75
C ILE A 130 -5.37 14.19 -4.54
N ALA A 131 -5.05 14.93 -5.61
CA ALA A 131 -4.57 16.31 -5.50
C ALA A 131 -5.56 17.25 -4.79
N ARG A 132 -6.88 17.01 -4.92
CA ARG A 132 -7.90 17.78 -4.21
C ARG A 132 -8.01 17.38 -2.74
N LEU A 133 -7.72 16.13 -2.41
CA LEU A 133 -7.67 15.63 -1.04
C LEU A 133 -6.44 16.15 -0.29
N ALA A 134 -5.28 16.19 -0.96
CA ALA A 134 -4.06 16.78 -0.39
C ALA A 134 -4.25 18.25 0.02
N ARG A 135 -5.02 19.03 -0.75
CA ARG A 135 -5.40 20.43 -0.39
C ARG A 135 -6.37 20.53 0.79
N ARG A 136 -7.03 19.43 1.16
CA ARG A 136 -7.96 19.32 2.30
C ARG A 136 -7.32 18.62 3.50
N THR A 137 -6.00 18.50 3.49
CA THR A 137 -5.23 17.82 4.51
C THR A 137 -4.55 18.84 5.41
N THR A 138 -4.72 18.69 6.72
CA THR A 138 -3.88 19.37 7.71
C THR A 138 -2.60 18.57 7.87
N TRP A 139 -1.45 19.24 7.75
CA TRP A 139 -0.13 18.61 7.79
C TRP A 139 0.57 18.98 9.09
N HIS A 140 1.10 17.97 9.78
CA HIS A 140 1.75 18.09 11.07
C HIS A 140 3.21 17.69 10.96
N ASP A 141 4.08 18.47 11.59
CA ASP A 141 5.49 18.16 11.84
C ASP A 141 6.34 17.88 10.59
N LEU A 142 5.97 18.45 9.44
CA LEU A 142 6.69 18.28 8.16
C LEU A 142 8.18 18.65 8.22
N HIS A 143 8.61 19.42 9.22
CA HIS A 143 10.01 19.75 9.48
C HIS A 143 10.89 18.49 9.64
N HIS A 144 10.34 17.39 10.18
CA HIS A 144 11.07 16.12 10.28
C HIS A 144 11.57 15.61 8.91
N PHE A 145 10.82 15.85 7.84
CA PHE A 145 11.27 15.48 6.50
C PHE A 145 12.38 16.40 6.00
N THR A 146 12.15 17.72 6.08
CA THR A 146 13.11 18.71 5.55
C THR A 146 14.43 18.68 6.30
N ASP A 147 14.40 18.51 7.62
CA ASP A 147 15.59 18.44 8.46
C ASP A 147 16.39 17.17 8.22
N ALA A 148 15.72 16.04 7.96
CA ALA A 148 16.37 14.79 7.57
C ALA A 148 17.02 14.91 6.19
N SER A 149 16.31 15.48 5.21
CA SER A 149 16.83 15.65 3.85
C SER A 149 17.99 16.61 3.76
N ALA A 150 18.07 17.60 4.67
CA ALA A 150 19.21 18.51 4.75
C ALA A 150 20.50 17.81 5.24
N LYS A 151 20.38 16.66 5.92
CA LYS A 151 21.50 15.91 6.50
C LYS A 151 21.99 14.77 5.60
N GLY A 152 21.21 14.35 4.60
CA GLY A 152 21.57 13.27 3.70
C GLY A 152 20.37 12.51 3.13
N PRO A 153 20.55 11.27 2.69
CA PRO A 153 19.48 10.50 2.06
C PRO A 153 18.37 10.14 3.05
N VAL A 154 17.15 9.99 2.52
CA VAL A 154 15.94 9.78 3.33
C VAL A 154 15.15 8.56 2.86
N ILE A 155 14.73 7.72 3.80
CA ILE A 155 13.73 6.68 3.57
C ILE A 155 12.44 7.07 4.26
N LEU A 156 11.47 7.56 3.47
CA LEU A 156 10.13 7.82 3.96
C LEU A 156 9.40 6.50 4.16
N ILE A 157 9.02 6.17 5.40
CA ILE A 157 8.20 4.98 5.67
C ILE A 157 6.75 5.38 5.87
N CYS A 158 5.89 4.96 4.94
CA CYS A 158 4.47 5.27 4.96
C CYS A 158 3.67 4.09 5.52
N MET A 159 2.57 4.37 6.19
CA MET A 159 1.57 3.38 6.60
C MET A 159 0.33 3.49 5.71
N HIS A 160 -0.28 2.36 5.34
CA HIS A 160 -1.51 2.33 4.54
C HIS A 160 -2.75 2.64 5.41
N LEU A 161 -2.74 3.83 6.00
CA LEU A 161 -3.81 4.41 6.79
C LEU A 161 -4.52 5.51 5.99
N GLY A 162 -5.82 5.64 6.19
CA GLY A 162 -6.63 6.70 5.60
C GLY A 162 -6.54 6.71 4.07
N ASN A 163 -5.89 7.73 3.51
CA ASN A 163 -5.52 7.76 2.10
C ASN A 163 -4.07 8.24 1.96
N TRP A 164 -3.13 7.30 1.94
CA TRP A 164 -1.70 7.59 1.89
C TRP A 164 -1.22 8.24 0.59
N GLU A 165 -1.98 8.13 -0.51
CA GLU A 165 -1.57 8.71 -1.80
C GLU A 165 -1.48 10.25 -1.75
N ILE A 166 -2.09 10.89 -0.74
CA ILE A 166 -2.03 12.34 -0.53
C ILE A 166 -0.61 12.84 -0.22
N PHE A 167 0.29 11.98 0.29
CA PHE A 167 1.69 12.34 0.54
C PHE A 167 2.43 12.66 -0.75
N ALA A 168 2.09 12.03 -1.87
CA ALA A 168 2.78 12.21 -3.15
C ALA A 168 2.94 13.69 -3.54
N PRO A 169 1.84 14.46 -3.74
CA PRO A 169 1.95 15.86 -4.12
C PRO A 169 2.61 16.72 -3.04
N LYS A 170 2.44 16.41 -1.75
CA LYS A 170 3.02 17.22 -0.67
C LYS A 170 4.54 17.04 -0.59
N LEU A 171 5.05 15.81 -0.76
CA LEU A 171 6.49 15.57 -0.78
C LEU A 171 7.16 16.34 -1.94
N VAL A 172 6.52 16.37 -3.11
CA VAL A 172 7.02 17.16 -4.26
C VAL A 172 6.98 18.66 -3.97
N GLU A 173 5.92 19.16 -3.32
CA GLU A 173 5.84 20.55 -2.86
C GLU A 173 6.98 20.91 -1.89
N LEU A 174 7.39 19.96 -1.05
CA LEU A 174 8.52 20.10 -0.12
C LEU A 174 9.90 19.93 -0.78
N GLY A 175 9.96 19.77 -2.12
CA GLY A 175 11.23 19.64 -2.87
C GLY A 175 11.77 18.22 -3.00
N PHE A 176 11.04 17.20 -2.53
CA PHE A 176 11.45 15.82 -2.71
C PHE A 176 11.13 15.32 -4.12
N SER A 177 11.93 14.37 -4.61
CA SER A 177 11.61 13.55 -5.79
C SER A 177 11.42 12.09 -5.37
N PRO A 178 10.35 11.77 -4.61
CA PRO A 178 10.26 10.47 -3.96
C PRO A 178 10.03 9.37 -5.00
N SER A 179 10.69 8.23 -4.81
CA SER A 179 10.51 7.05 -5.64
C SER A 179 10.00 5.87 -4.81
N ALA A 180 8.98 5.17 -5.29
CA ALA A 180 8.36 4.06 -4.59
C ALA A 180 8.24 2.81 -5.47
N ASN A 181 8.31 1.63 -4.86
CA ASN A 181 8.04 0.37 -5.55
C ASN A 181 6.62 0.36 -6.12
N TYR A 182 6.50 0.04 -7.41
CA TYR A 182 5.23 0.07 -8.13
C TYR A 182 4.89 -1.30 -8.70
N THR A 183 3.87 -1.94 -8.12
CA THR A 183 3.21 -3.11 -8.70
C THR A 183 1.99 -2.65 -9.49
N PRO A 184 1.95 -2.84 -10.82
CA PRO A 184 0.79 -2.46 -11.61
C PRO A 184 -0.47 -3.21 -11.14
N PRO A 185 -1.60 -2.53 -10.90
CA PRO A 185 -2.85 -3.20 -10.57
C PRO A 185 -3.33 -4.05 -11.76
N ALA A 186 -4.13 -5.08 -11.47
CA ALA A 186 -4.71 -5.92 -12.50
C ALA A 186 -5.66 -5.11 -13.41
N GLY A 187 -5.49 -5.26 -14.73
CA GLY A 187 -6.31 -4.59 -15.75
C GLY A 187 -5.58 -3.42 -16.44
N ARG A 188 -5.74 -3.32 -17.77
CA ARG A 188 -4.97 -2.38 -18.61
C ARG A 188 -5.28 -0.92 -18.27
N ALA A 189 -6.55 -0.54 -18.22
CA ALA A 189 -6.95 0.82 -17.86
C ALA A 189 -6.51 1.20 -16.44
N ARG A 190 -6.70 0.30 -15.46
CA ARG A 190 -6.29 0.55 -14.06
C ARG A 190 -4.79 0.74 -13.94
N ALA A 191 -3.99 -0.09 -14.61
CA ALA A 191 -2.54 0.06 -14.63
C ALA A 191 -2.11 1.38 -15.30
N TRP A 192 -2.77 1.77 -16.39
CA TRP A 192 -2.53 3.05 -17.05
C TRP A 192 -2.91 4.24 -16.15
N ILE A 193 -4.09 4.20 -15.52
CA ILE A 193 -4.56 5.24 -14.59
C ILE A 193 -3.58 5.37 -13.42
N ALA A 194 -3.24 4.26 -12.75
CA ALA A 194 -2.34 4.26 -11.60
C ALA A 194 -0.97 4.85 -11.95
N ARG A 195 -0.39 4.41 -13.07
CA ARG A 195 0.88 4.95 -13.57
C ARG A 195 0.76 6.44 -13.88
N ARG A 196 -0.26 6.86 -14.62
CA ARG A 196 -0.45 8.26 -15.03
C ARG A 196 -0.66 9.19 -13.85
N VAL A 197 -1.49 8.79 -12.90
CA VAL A 197 -1.79 9.59 -11.70
C VAL A 197 -0.53 9.77 -10.87
N ARG A 198 0.19 8.69 -10.54
CA ARG A 198 1.41 8.78 -9.71
C ARG A 198 2.53 9.58 -10.35
N LEU A 199 2.77 9.40 -11.66
CA LEU A 199 3.74 10.24 -12.40
C LEU A 199 3.32 11.71 -12.42
N LYS A 200 2.02 12.00 -12.60
CA LYS A 200 1.53 13.38 -12.56
C LYS A 200 1.68 14.02 -11.17
N LEU A 201 1.63 13.22 -10.11
CA LEU A 201 1.90 13.66 -8.74
C LEU A 201 3.40 13.71 -8.41
N GLY A 202 4.28 13.42 -9.38
CA GLY A 202 5.74 13.52 -9.25
C GLY A 202 6.44 12.32 -8.58
N TYR A 203 5.75 11.18 -8.43
CA TYR A 203 6.39 9.95 -7.94
C TYR A 203 7.25 9.29 -9.01
N GLY A 204 8.49 8.93 -8.65
CA GLY A 204 9.27 7.92 -9.34
C GLY A 204 8.71 6.52 -9.12
N LEU A 205 8.68 5.69 -10.16
CA LEU A 205 8.12 4.34 -10.10
C LEU A 205 9.26 3.30 -10.20
N LEU A 206 9.65 2.75 -9.05
CA LEU A 206 10.63 1.69 -8.98
C LEU A 206 10.00 0.35 -9.40
N PRO A 207 10.77 -0.54 -10.05
CA PRO A 207 10.30 -1.88 -10.38
C PRO A 207 9.82 -2.63 -9.12
N PRO A 208 8.80 -3.50 -9.23
CA PRO A 208 8.33 -4.24 -8.08
C PRO A 208 9.31 -5.35 -7.69
N GLY A 209 9.24 -5.77 -6.43
CA GLY A 209 10.04 -6.88 -5.91
C GLY A 209 11.54 -6.54 -5.81
N LYS A 210 12.40 -7.54 -6.04
CA LYS A 210 13.86 -7.39 -5.89
C LYS A 210 14.45 -6.38 -6.88
N ASP A 211 13.82 -6.22 -8.04
CA ASP A 211 14.35 -5.41 -9.13
C ASP A 211 14.31 -3.91 -8.78
N GLY A 212 13.48 -3.52 -7.81
CA GLY A 212 13.45 -2.17 -7.25
C GLY A 212 14.55 -1.87 -6.22
N ILE A 213 15.21 -2.88 -5.65
CA ILE A 213 16.18 -2.69 -4.56
C ILE A 213 17.42 -1.95 -5.05
N ARG A 214 18.00 -2.37 -6.19
CA ARG A 214 19.22 -1.74 -6.71
C ARG A 214 18.99 -0.28 -7.16
N PRO A 215 17.93 0.05 -7.90
CA PRO A 215 17.57 1.44 -8.18
C PRO A 215 17.33 2.28 -6.92
N ALA A 216 16.62 1.74 -5.92
CA ALA A 216 16.42 2.42 -4.64
C ALA A 216 17.74 2.72 -3.91
N LEU A 217 18.66 1.73 -3.88
CA LEU A 217 19.97 1.89 -3.28
C LEU A 217 20.78 2.99 -3.97
N ASN A 218 20.74 3.06 -5.31
CA ASN A 218 21.43 4.11 -6.06
C ASN A 218 20.88 5.49 -5.72
N ILE A 219 19.56 5.67 -5.70
CA ILE A 219 18.93 6.95 -5.33
C ILE A 219 19.39 7.42 -3.96
N LEU A 220 19.44 6.51 -2.98
CA LEU A 220 19.90 6.84 -1.63
C LEU A 220 21.40 7.14 -1.57
N LYS A 221 22.24 6.43 -2.34
CA LYS A 221 23.68 6.74 -2.41
C LYS A 221 23.96 8.11 -3.02
N ASP A 222 23.08 8.58 -3.90
CA ASP A 222 23.14 9.90 -4.51
C ASP A 222 22.53 11.00 -3.59
N GLY A 223 22.20 10.68 -2.33
CA GLY A 223 21.62 11.61 -1.36
C GLY A 223 20.12 11.86 -1.54
N GLY A 224 19.44 11.09 -2.40
CA GLY A 224 18.02 11.23 -2.71
C GLY A 224 17.09 10.61 -1.67
N ALA A 225 15.80 10.55 -2.02
CA ALA A 225 14.75 10.02 -1.17
C ALA A 225 13.92 8.92 -1.84
N ILE A 226 13.57 7.90 -1.07
CA ILE A 226 12.63 6.85 -1.50
C ILE A 226 11.45 6.76 -0.52
N SER A 227 10.34 6.20 -0.98
CA SER A 227 9.20 5.86 -0.13
C SER A 227 9.00 4.34 -0.08
N VAL A 228 8.85 3.81 1.13
CA VAL A 228 8.59 2.38 1.37
C VAL A 228 7.37 2.25 2.30
N PHE A 229 6.50 1.28 2.04
CA PHE A 229 5.36 1.02 2.91
C PHE A 229 5.65 -0.16 3.84
N CYS A 230 5.80 0.11 5.14
CA CYS A 230 6.34 -0.87 6.10
C CYS A 230 5.29 -1.78 6.73
N ASP A 231 4.01 -1.40 6.70
CA ASP A 231 2.88 -2.17 7.21
C ASP A 231 2.41 -3.24 6.19
N GLU A 232 3.37 -3.90 5.54
CA GLU A 232 3.16 -4.73 4.36
C GLU A 232 2.20 -5.90 4.60
N GLY A 233 1.19 -5.99 3.73
CA GLY A 233 0.44 -7.20 3.46
C GLY A 233 0.86 -7.85 2.14
N PHE A 234 1.39 -9.07 2.18
CA PHE A 234 1.82 -9.81 0.99
C PHE A 234 1.17 -11.18 0.90
N ALA A 235 0.68 -11.54 -0.29
CA ALA A 235 -0.05 -12.79 -0.55
C ALA A 235 -1.19 -13.07 0.45
N GLY A 236 -1.89 -12.01 0.87
CA GLY A 236 -2.98 -12.08 1.83
C GLY A 236 -2.56 -12.35 3.27
N LYS A 237 -1.28 -12.14 3.63
CA LYS A 237 -0.73 -12.25 4.98
C LYS A 237 -0.06 -10.95 5.43
N ILE A 238 -0.26 -10.55 6.67
CA ILE A 238 0.36 -9.37 7.28
C ILE A 238 1.79 -9.73 7.71
N ARG A 239 2.78 -9.04 7.13
CA ARG A 239 4.20 -9.21 7.45
C ARG A 239 4.71 -8.20 8.47
N GLY A 240 4.13 -7.01 8.47
CA GLY A 240 4.31 -5.99 9.49
C GLY A 240 3.03 -5.15 9.62
N PRO A 241 2.73 -4.56 10.78
CA PRO A 241 3.42 -4.75 12.06
C PRO A 241 3.30 -6.17 12.62
N PHE A 242 4.14 -6.50 13.61
CA PHE A 242 4.20 -7.86 14.15
C PHE A 242 3.05 -8.20 15.09
N PHE A 243 2.46 -7.25 15.81
CA PHE A 243 1.30 -7.47 16.69
C PHE A 243 1.46 -8.70 17.61
N GLY A 244 2.62 -8.81 18.25
CA GLY A 244 2.98 -9.93 19.13
C GLY A 244 3.36 -11.24 18.42
N ARG A 245 3.43 -11.27 17.08
CA ARG A 245 4.03 -12.39 16.33
C ARG A 245 5.56 -12.33 16.44
N PRO A 246 6.28 -13.46 16.31
CA PRO A 246 7.73 -13.46 16.27
C PRO A 246 8.27 -12.51 15.17
N PRO A 247 9.24 -11.65 15.49
CA PRO A 247 9.82 -10.75 14.50
C PRO A 247 10.61 -11.56 13.46
N HIS A 248 10.66 -11.03 12.24
CA HIS A 248 11.32 -11.70 11.12
C HIS A 248 11.97 -10.71 10.16
N LEU A 249 12.87 -11.21 9.32
CA LEU A 249 13.54 -10.44 8.27
C LEU A 249 12.86 -10.54 6.89
N GLU A 250 11.64 -11.07 6.84
CA GLU A 250 10.87 -11.35 5.62
C GLU A 250 9.80 -10.29 5.30
N GLY A 251 10.19 -9.03 5.14
CA GLY A 251 9.27 -7.96 4.74
C GLY A 251 9.91 -6.59 4.59
N ASN A 252 9.09 -5.59 4.29
CA ASN A 252 9.56 -4.22 4.03
C ASN A 252 10.30 -3.58 5.21
N LEU A 253 9.99 -3.90 6.47
CA LEU A 253 10.74 -3.43 7.64
C LEU A 253 12.25 -3.78 7.54
N ALA A 254 12.55 -5.03 7.15
CA ALA A 254 13.93 -5.48 6.98
C ALA A 254 14.59 -4.88 5.74
N VAL A 255 13.82 -4.61 4.68
CA VAL A 255 14.33 -3.89 3.49
C VAL A 255 14.75 -2.47 3.87
N VAL A 256 13.92 -1.75 4.64
CA VAL A 256 14.24 -0.41 5.12
C VAL A 256 15.48 -0.42 6.00
N ALA A 257 15.54 -1.30 7.00
CA ALA A 257 16.71 -1.39 7.88
C ALA A 257 18.01 -1.63 7.09
N ARG A 258 17.99 -2.56 6.12
CA ARG A 258 19.16 -2.81 5.25
C ARG A 258 19.53 -1.61 4.40
N LEU A 259 18.56 -0.94 3.78
CA LEU A 259 18.83 0.23 2.95
C LEU A 259 19.40 1.38 3.77
N ALA A 260 18.84 1.64 4.96
CA ALA A 260 19.35 2.65 5.89
C ALA A 260 20.81 2.34 6.30
N ARG A 261 21.11 1.10 6.72
CA ARG A 261 22.48 0.67 7.06
C ARG A 261 23.48 0.86 5.91
N LEU A 262 23.08 0.52 4.69
CA LEU A 262 23.95 0.59 3.50
C LEU A 262 24.23 2.02 3.00
N THR A 263 23.42 2.99 3.40
CA THR A 263 23.41 4.33 2.81
C THR A 263 23.55 5.45 3.83
N GLY A 264 23.43 5.13 5.13
CA GLY A 264 23.33 6.13 6.18
C GLY A 264 22.01 6.90 6.17
N ALA A 265 21.00 6.43 5.41
CA ALA A 265 19.76 7.17 5.25
C ALA A 265 18.96 7.27 6.56
N THR A 266 18.45 8.47 6.83
CA THR A 266 17.53 8.72 7.93
C THR A 266 16.15 8.16 7.56
N ILE A 267 15.53 7.44 8.49
CA ILE A 267 14.20 6.84 8.29
C ILE A 267 13.16 7.83 8.82
N CYS A 268 12.22 8.25 7.98
CA CYS A 268 11.20 9.24 8.32
C CYS A 268 9.80 8.60 8.29
N PRO A 269 9.22 8.21 9.43
CA PRO A 269 7.89 7.60 9.47
C PRO A 269 6.78 8.60 9.26
N CYS A 270 5.72 8.19 8.56
CA CYS A 270 4.57 9.05 8.32
C CYS A 270 3.28 8.28 8.04
N TYR A 271 2.16 8.91 8.34
CA TYR A 271 0.84 8.35 8.09
C TYR A 271 -0.21 9.44 7.95
N ALA A 272 -1.33 9.09 7.34
CA ALA A 272 -2.49 9.96 7.25
C ALA A 272 -3.71 9.25 7.84
N ILE A 273 -4.54 10.00 8.54
CA ILE A 273 -5.85 9.55 9.03
C ILE A 273 -6.93 10.47 8.51
N ARG A 274 -8.06 9.88 8.15
CA ARG A 274 -9.27 10.62 7.80
C ARG A 274 -9.88 11.17 9.07
N ARG A 275 -10.22 12.47 9.05
CA ARG A 275 -10.96 13.13 10.12
C ARG A 275 -12.47 13.03 9.87
N ASP A 276 -12.93 13.64 8.78
CA ASP A 276 -14.33 13.55 8.34
C ASP A 276 -14.45 13.66 6.81
N GLY A 277 -15.38 12.91 6.23
CA GLY A 277 -15.68 12.96 4.81
C GLY A 277 -14.43 12.80 3.93
N SER A 278 -13.94 13.92 3.39
CA SER A 278 -12.78 14.00 2.50
C SER A 278 -11.62 14.85 3.04
N SER A 279 -11.58 15.10 4.35
CA SER A 279 -10.49 15.78 5.06
C SER A 279 -9.61 14.80 5.83
N PHE A 280 -8.33 15.14 5.98
CA PHE A 280 -7.32 14.29 6.59
C PHE A 280 -6.42 15.09 7.53
N ASP A 281 -5.87 14.40 8.52
CA ASP A 281 -4.66 14.79 9.23
C ASP A 281 -3.52 13.90 8.76
N ALA A 282 -2.40 14.50 8.38
CA ALA A 282 -1.20 13.79 7.97
C ALA A 282 -0.02 14.19 8.86
N PHE A 283 0.69 13.19 9.36
CA PHE A 283 1.74 13.36 10.35
C PHE A 283 3.07 12.86 9.78
N ALA A 284 4.10 13.70 9.87
CA ALA A 284 5.48 13.24 9.86
C ALA A 284 5.87 12.96 11.31
N LEU A 285 6.39 11.77 11.58
CA LEU A 285 6.84 11.40 12.93
C LEU A 285 8.33 11.71 13.08
N GLU A 286 8.79 11.67 14.34
CA GLU A 286 10.20 11.78 14.66
C GLU A 286 11.03 10.78 13.83
N SER A 287 12.12 11.29 13.26
CA SER A 287 12.99 10.51 12.40
C SER A 287 13.84 9.52 13.19
N ILE A 288 14.05 8.34 12.61
CA ILE A 288 14.83 7.27 13.22
C ILE A 288 16.20 7.23 12.56
N ASN A 289 17.24 7.39 13.36
CA ASN A 289 18.62 7.05 12.99
C ASN A 289 18.97 5.72 13.63
N LEU A 290 19.48 4.78 12.84
CA LEU A 290 19.84 3.46 13.36
C LEU A 290 21.07 3.59 14.27
N PRO A 291 21.04 3.05 15.51
CA PRO A 291 22.20 3.06 16.40
C PRO A 291 23.41 2.41 15.74
N PRO A 292 24.65 2.82 16.03
CA PRO A 292 25.84 2.21 15.42
C PRO A 292 25.91 0.71 15.69
N GLU A 293 26.49 -0.03 14.74
CA GLU A 293 26.78 -1.47 14.88
C GLU A 293 28.28 -1.71 14.74
N ASN A 294 28.82 -2.71 15.44
CA ASN A 294 30.26 -3.02 15.39
C ASN A 294 30.60 -3.89 14.18
N ARG A 295 29.67 -4.77 13.79
CA ARG A 295 29.80 -5.64 12.62
C ARG A 295 28.58 -5.49 11.70
N PRO A 296 28.78 -5.52 10.36
CA PRO A 296 27.68 -5.41 9.40
C PRO A 296 26.55 -6.41 9.66
N GLY A 297 25.34 -5.90 9.91
CA GLY A 297 24.13 -6.69 10.11
C GLY A 297 23.96 -7.31 11.49
N GLU A 298 24.85 -7.03 12.44
CA GLU A 298 24.77 -7.53 13.83
C GLU A 298 23.48 -7.07 14.53
N ARG A 299 23.00 -5.87 14.19
CA ARG A 299 21.81 -5.27 14.81
C ARG A 299 20.55 -5.36 13.96
N LEU A 300 20.58 -6.09 12.84
CA LEU A 300 19.50 -5.98 11.84
C LEU A 300 18.11 -6.34 12.40
N MET A 301 18.01 -7.32 13.30
CA MET A 301 16.74 -7.64 13.94
C MET A 301 16.29 -6.54 14.91
N ASP A 302 17.23 -5.96 15.67
CA ASP A 302 16.97 -4.85 16.59
C ASP A 302 16.49 -3.61 15.82
N ASP A 303 17.09 -3.33 14.65
CA ASP A 303 16.68 -2.23 13.77
C ASP A 303 15.25 -2.43 13.27
N VAL A 304 14.90 -3.67 12.89
CA VAL A 304 13.54 -4.02 12.48
C VAL A 304 12.54 -3.84 13.63
N LEU A 305 12.91 -4.24 14.85
CA LEU A 305 12.09 -4.04 16.05
C LEU A 305 11.94 -2.56 16.41
N LEU A 306 12.99 -1.75 16.26
CA LEU A 306 12.95 -0.31 16.45
C LEU A 306 12.01 0.38 15.44
N ILE A 307 12.06 -0.01 14.17
CA ILE A 307 11.13 0.54 13.18
C ILE A 307 9.69 0.06 13.48
N ASN A 308 9.51 -1.20 13.87
CA ASN A 308 8.21 -1.75 14.24
C ASN A 308 7.61 -1.04 15.46
N SER A 309 8.42 -0.68 16.46
CA SER A 309 7.93 -0.02 17.69
C SER A 309 7.32 1.36 17.42
N VAL A 310 7.71 2.02 16.31
CA VAL A 310 7.12 3.28 15.89
C VAL A 310 5.85 3.07 15.06
N ILE A 311 5.82 2.11 14.13
CA ILE A 311 4.66 1.94 13.25
C ILE A 311 3.51 1.13 13.89
N GLU A 312 3.82 0.17 14.75
CA GLU A 312 2.82 -0.76 15.30
C GLU A 312 1.75 -0.04 16.14
N PRO A 313 2.10 0.87 17.07
CA PRO A 313 1.11 1.57 17.88
C PRO A 313 0.18 2.43 17.02
N VAL A 314 0.73 3.08 15.99
CA VAL A 314 -0.05 3.93 15.06
C VAL A 314 -1.07 3.11 14.28
N VAL A 315 -0.66 1.98 13.70
CA VAL A 315 -1.58 1.10 12.97
C VAL A 315 -2.63 0.52 13.93
N ARG A 316 -2.23 0.11 15.14
CA ARG A 316 -3.16 -0.42 16.16
C ARG A 316 -4.21 0.60 16.58
N ALA A 317 -3.85 1.89 16.68
CA ALA A 317 -4.78 2.95 17.05
C ALA A 317 -5.82 3.26 15.96
N HIS A 318 -5.55 2.87 14.71
CA HIS A 318 -6.34 3.28 13.54
C HIS A 318 -6.75 2.09 12.65
N LEU A 319 -7.09 0.94 13.25
CA LEU A 319 -7.49 -0.29 12.53
C LEU A 319 -8.69 -0.08 11.60
N ASP A 320 -9.60 0.83 11.94
CA ASP A 320 -10.75 1.20 11.11
C ASP A 320 -10.34 1.90 9.81
N GLN A 321 -9.09 2.36 9.68
CA GLN A 321 -8.57 3.01 8.49
C GLN A 321 -7.42 2.24 7.83
N TRP A 322 -7.08 1.06 8.36
CA TRP A 322 -5.94 0.29 7.88
C TRP A 322 -6.29 -0.62 6.71
N TYR A 323 -5.57 -0.45 5.60
CA TYR A 323 -5.82 -1.14 4.34
C TYR A 323 -5.70 -2.67 4.43
N PHE A 324 -4.80 -3.18 5.27
CA PHE A 324 -4.53 -4.63 5.35
C PHE A 324 -5.29 -5.36 6.46
N LEU A 325 -6.28 -4.72 7.08
CA LEU A 325 -7.07 -5.35 8.15
C LEU A 325 -7.69 -6.68 7.71
N ASP A 326 -7.97 -6.89 6.41
CA ASP A 326 -8.56 -8.11 5.87
C ASP A 326 -7.55 -9.17 5.39
N ASN A 327 -6.25 -8.97 5.61
CA ASN A 327 -5.22 -9.99 5.42
C ASN A 327 -5.10 -10.90 6.65
N ALA A 328 -4.58 -12.12 6.51
CA ALA A 328 -4.36 -13.00 7.65
C ALA A 328 -3.18 -12.52 8.51
N LEU A 329 -3.43 -12.35 9.82
CA LEU A 329 -2.38 -12.26 10.86
C LEU A 329 -1.67 -13.60 11.05
#